data_AF-A0A4S8K5M1-F1
#
_entry.id   AF-A0A4S8K5M1-F1
#
_cell.length_a   1.000
_cell.length_b   1.000
_cell.length_c   1.000
_cell.angle_alpha   90.00
_cell.angle_beta   90.00
_cell.angle_gamma   90.00
#
_symmetry.space_group_name_H-M   'P 1'
#
loop_
_entity.id
_entity.type
_entity.pdbx_description
1 polymer ?
#
loop_
_entity_poly.entity_id
_entity_poly.type
_entity_poly.pdbx_seq_one_letter_code
_entity_poly.pdbx_strand_id
1 'polypeptide(L)'
;MTDGSFCVTRAMQHELAEIGESSECFDERATVLYDQPPEFFHPTSVRQMHELFSRLENDICRPNGVCDCVSAVAAQEGLDTDEAITVLNQSSDTLFSSQIDSNIFLKPNRPALVVSSTSWTPDEDFSILLQAALMYDRRVAAALGENDSIVEEKLWMDISNGEQQLYPRLLFVITGKGPEKKKYEEQIKKLKLRRVAFRTMWLSAEDYPLLLGSADLGVSLHTSSSGLDLPMKVVDMFGCGLPVCAASYSCIKELVKVEKNGLLFSSPSELADEFMMLFKGFPEKCEALKSLKDGALATSSSSRWSTEWESHALPLISEASHIRETKLMLVEPSVLEDTLCLKSRISH
;
A
#
# COMPACT_ATOMS: atom_id res chain seq x y z
N MET A 1 8.23 -9.89 -37.69
CA MET A 1 9.03 -9.02 -36.81
C MET A 1 8.03 -8.11 -36.15
N THR A 2 7.72 -8.41 -34.90
CA THR A 2 6.85 -7.58 -34.06
C THR A 2 7.74 -6.50 -33.48
N ASP A 3 7.78 -5.35 -34.16
CA ASP A 3 8.63 -4.22 -33.81
C ASP A 3 8.30 -3.73 -32.37
N GLY A 4 9.18 -4.02 -31.40
CA GLY A 4 9.16 -3.53 -30.02
C GLY A 4 8.33 -4.37 -29.04
N SER A 5 8.99 -4.94 -28.02
CA SER A 5 8.33 -5.64 -26.90
C SER A 5 8.60 -4.94 -25.56
N PHE A 6 7.58 -4.80 -24.71
CA PHE A 6 7.71 -4.30 -23.34
C PHE A 6 7.63 -5.42 -22.30
N CYS A 7 8.28 -5.24 -21.16
CA CYS A 7 8.13 -6.07 -19.98
C CYS A 7 8.15 -5.21 -18.71
N VAL A 8 7.58 -5.72 -17.62
CA VAL A 8 7.33 -4.93 -16.40
C VAL A 8 8.47 -5.00 -15.37
N THR A 9 9.44 -5.90 -15.58
CA THR A 9 10.60 -6.09 -14.71
C THR A 9 11.84 -6.51 -15.49
N ARG A 10 13.03 -6.27 -14.93
CA ARG A 10 14.26 -6.85 -15.48
C ARG A 10 14.29 -8.36 -15.32
N ALA A 11 13.70 -8.90 -14.25
CA ALA A 11 13.55 -10.35 -14.11
C ALA A 11 12.84 -10.95 -15.34
N MET A 12 11.71 -10.37 -15.76
CA MET A 12 10.99 -10.79 -16.96
C MET A 12 11.80 -10.56 -18.23
N GLN A 13 12.52 -9.44 -18.32
CA GLN A 13 13.42 -9.16 -19.45
C GLN A 13 14.48 -10.25 -19.64
N HIS A 14 15.11 -10.68 -18.54
CA HIS A 14 16.11 -11.74 -18.56
C HIS A 14 15.51 -13.08 -18.98
N GLU A 15 14.36 -13.46 -18.43
CA GLU A 15 13.70 -14.73 -18.79
C GLU A 15 13.28 -14.75 -20.27
N LEU A 16 12.75 -13.63 -20.78
CA LEU A 16 12.42 -13.50 -22.21
C LEU A 16 13.67 -13.59 -23.10
N ALA A 17 14.80 -13.05 -22.66
CA ALA A 17 16.07 -13.15 -23.40
C ALA A 17 16.57 -14.60 -23.46
N GLU A 18 16.52 -15.35 -22.36
CA GLU A 18 16.92 -16.77 -22.31
C GLU A 18 16.03 -17.65 -23.22
N ILE A 19 14.72 -17.41 -23.21
CA ILE A 19 13.79 -18.10 -24.11
C ILE A 19 14.08 -17.72 -25.58
N GLY A 20 14.39 -16.46 -25.84
CA GLY A 20 14.72 -15.95 -27.17
C GLY A 20 16.00 -16.55 -27.75
N GLU A 21 17.06 -16.70 -26.94
CA GLU A 21 18.31 -17.35 -27.37
C GLU A 21 18.11 -18.85 -27.72
N SER A 22 17.07 -19.47 -27.15
CA SER A 22 16.72 -20.87 -27.39
C SER A 22 15.84 -21.08 -28.63
N SER A 23 15.32 -20.01 -29.24
CA SER A 23 14.35 -20.03 -30.34
C SER A 23 14.85 -19.15 -31.49
N GLU A 24 15.10 -19.70 -32.67
CA GLU A 24 15.63 -18.99 -33.87
C GLU A 24 14.77 -17.81 -34.39
N CYS A 25 13.75 -17.36 -33.65
CA CYS A 25 12.74 -16.38 -34.05
C CYS A 25 12.69 -15.09 -33.23
N PHE A 26 13.52 -14.89 -32.19
CA PHE A 26 13.43 -13.72 -31.30
C PHE A 26 14.70 -12.85 -31.35
N ASP A 27 14.74 -11.90 -32.29
CA ASP A 27 15.89 -10.98 -32.48
C ASP A 27 15.68 -9.61 -31.79
N GLU A 28 14.72 -9.49 -30.86
CA GLU A 28 14.41 -8.22 -30.20
C GLU A 28 14.47 -8.34 -28.67
N ARG A 29 15.35 -7.53 -28.05
CA ARG A 29 15.42 -7.38 -26.59
C ARG A 29 14.22 -6.57 -26.11
N ALA A 30 13.40 -7.17 -25.25
CA ALA A 30 12.30 -6.45 -24.61
C ALA A 30 12.84 -5.25 -23.80
N THR A 31 12.12 -4.13 -23.79
CA THR A 31 12.44 -2.96 -22.96
C THR A 31 11.62 -2.99 -21.67
N VAL A 32 12.28 -2.71 -20.54
CA VAL A 32 11.57 -2.65 -19.25
C VAL A 32 10.86 -1.31 -19.14
N LEU A 33 9.56 -1.35 -18.87
CA LEU A 33 8.72 -0.20 -18.58
C LEU A 33 8.09 -0.41 -17.22
N TYR A 34 8.55 0.36 -16.22
CA TYR A 34 8.00 0.28 -14.87
C TYR A 34 6.72 1.11 -14.74
N ASP A 35 5.74 0.58 -14.03
CA ASP A 35 4.59 1.35 -13.60
C ASP A 35 4.99 2.51 -12.68
N GLN A 36 4.27 3.63 -12.80
CA GLN A 36 4.43 4.81 -11.97
C GLN A 36 3.10 5.23 -11.38
N PRO A 37 3.09 5.80 -10.16
CA PRO A 37 1.85 6.19 -9.52
C PRO A 37 1.22 7.37 -10.28
N PRO A 38 -0.10 7.37 -10.47
CA PRO A 38 -0.82 8.56 -10.90
C PRO A 38 -0.57 9.78 -10.00
N GLU A 39 -0.64 11.00 -10.54
CA GLU A 39 -0.31 12.24 -9.82
C GLU A 39 -1.18 12.52 -8.59
N PHE A 40 -2.38 11.93 -8.54
CA PHE A 40 -3.29 12.08 -7.40
C PHE A 40 -2.85 11.25 -6.17
N PHE A 41 -1.88 10.34 -6.31
CA PHE A 41 -1.21 9.74 -5.16
C PHE A 41 -0.08 10.67 -4.71
N HIS A 42 -0.35 11.39 -3.62
CA HIS A 42 0.60 12.30 -3.00
C HIS A 42 0.42 12.30 -1.48
N PRO A 43 1.39 12.82 -0.71
CA PRO A 43 1.26 12.97 0.73
C PRO A 43 -0.01 13.77 1.09
N THR A 44 -0.73 13.33 2.12
CA THR A 44 -1.97 13.98 2.55
C THR A 44 -1.67 15.07 3.56
N SER A 45 -2.25 16.26 3.37
CA SER A 45 -2.10 17.34 4.35
C SER A 45 -2.82 16.99 5.65
N VAL A 46 -2.36 17.54 6.79
CA VAL A 46 -2.98 17.32 8.10
C VAL A 46 -4.48 17.71 8.11
N ARG A 47 -4.86 18.73 7.32
CA ARG A 47 -6.26 19.14 7.15
C ARG A 47 -7.09 18.09 6.42
N GLN A 48 -6.61 17.60 5.28
CA GLN A 48 -7.31 16.55 4.54
C GLN A 48 -7.38 15.25 5.33
N MET A 49 -6.32 14.91 6.06
CA MET A 49 -6.31 13.78 6.99
C MET A 49 -7.40 13.95 8.05
N HIS A 50 -7.50 15.13 8.67
CA HIS A 50 -8.54 15.42 9.65
C HIS A 50 -9.94 15.24 9.05
N GLU A 51 -10.21 15.86 7.91
CA GLU A 51 -11.49 15.74 7.20
C GLU A 51 -11.83 14.29 6.84
N LEU A 52 -10.85 13.49 6.40
CA LEU A 52 -11.01 12.07 6.12
C LEU A 52 -11.40 11.30 7.40
N PHE A 53 -10.65 11.46 8.48
CA PHE A 53 -10.90 10.72 9.71
C PHE A 53 -12.13 11.19 10.48
N SER A 54 -12.59 12.43 10.28
CA SER A 54 -13.91 12.87 10.73
C SER A 54 -15.04 12.12 10.01
N ARG A 55 -14.90 11.89 8.69
CA ARG A 55 -15.89 11.09 7.93
C ARG A 55 -15.87 9.61 8.31
N LEU A 56 -14.67 9.06 8.52
CA LEU A 56 -14.46 7.64 8.83
C LEU A 56 -14.58 7.30 10.33
N GLU A 57 -14.87 8.27 11.19
CA GLU A 57 -14.82 8.11 12.64
C GLU A 57 -15.71 6.96 13.13
N ASN A 58 -16.93 6.85 12.61
CA ASN A 58 -17.85 5.78 13.00
C ASN A 58 -17.30 4.40 12.65
N ASP A 59 -16.73 4.24 11.45
CA ASP A 59 -16.18 2.95 10.98
C ASP A 59 -14.93 2.54 11.77
N ILE A 60 -14.16 3.52 12.26
CA ILE A 60 -12.91 3.29 12.99
C ILE A 60 -13.16 3.11 14.49
N CYS A 61 -14.02 3.93 15.10
CA CYS A 61 -14.22 3.95 16.54
C CYS A 61 -15.28 2.95 17.02
N ARG A 62 -16.18 2.47 16.13
CA ARG A 62 -17.26 1.53 16.48
C ARG A 62 -17.14 0.21 15.73
N PRO A 63 -16.12 -0.61 16.01
CA PRO A 63 -16.01 -1.95 15.44
C PRO A 63 -17.22 -2.82 15.84
N ASN A 64 -17.77 -3.56 14.88
CA ASN A 64 -18.91 -4.44 15.10
C ASN A 64 -18.56 -5.60 16.08
N GLY A 65 -18.85 -5.38 17.37
CA GLY A 65 -18.85 -6.40 18.42
C GLY A 65 -17.51 -6.72 19.08
N VAL A 66 -16.49 -5.87 18.96
CA VAL A 66 -15.17 -6.07 19.60
C VAL A 66 -14.70 -4.76 20.23
N CYS A 67 -14.53 -4.70 21.55
CA CYS A 67 -13.82 -3.58 22.17
C CYS A 67 -12.31 -3.79 22.00
N ASP A 68 -11.61 -2.75 21.54
CA ASP A 68 -10.16 -2.76 21.35
C ASP A 68 -9.52 -1.43 21.80
N CYS A 69 -8.20 -1.35 21.62
CA CYS A 69 -7.39 -0.20 22.04
C CYS A 69 -7.74 1.11 21.34
N VAL A 70 -8.56 1.10 20.28
CA VAL A 70 -9.04 2.29 19.56
C VAL A 70 -10.46 2.64 20.00
N SER A 71 -11.36 1.66 20.12
CA SER A 71 -12.74 1.89 20.53
C SER A 71 -12.90 2.29 22.00
N ALA A 72 -11.98 1.87 22.87
CA ALA A 72 -12.01 2.22 24.30
C ALA A 72 -11.83 3.72 24.56
N VAL A 73 -11.16 4.45 23.65
CA VAL A 73 -11.04 5.91 23.73
C VAL A 73 -12.40 6.59 23.49
N ALA A 74 -13.25 6.01 22.63
CA ALA A 74 -14.60 6.51 22.39
C ALA A 74 -15.59 6.17 23.52
N ALA A 75 -15.29 5.14 24.33
CA ALA A 75 -16.11 4.73 25.47
C ALA A 75 -15.88 5.57 26.75
N GLN A 76 -14.99 6.57 26.72
CA GLN A 76 -14.86 7.54 27.81
C GLN A 76 -16.15 8.35 28.05
N GLU A 77 -17.08 8.36 27.09
CA GLU A 77 -18.41 8.94 27.27
C GLU A 77 -19.41 7.85 27.69
N GLY A 78 -19.39 7.50 28.97
CA GLY A 78 -20.45 6.72 29.63
C GLY A 78 -21.77 7.50 29.78
N LEU A 79 -22.20 8.16 28.70
CA LEU A 79 -23.44 8.93 28.60
C LEU A 79 -24.39 8.20 27.65
N ASP A 80 -25.69 8.26 27.94
CA ASP A 80 -26.74 7.70 27.09
C ASP A 80 -26.52 8.10 25.62
N THR A 81 -26.75 7.14 24.71
CA THR A 81 -26.39 7.19 23.30
C THR A 81 -26.92 8.40 22.52
N ASP A 82 -27.89 9.14 23.07
CA ASP A 82 -28.47 10.35 22.47
C ASP A 82 -27.82 11.66 22.97
N GLU A 83 -27.18 11.69 24.15
CA GLU A 83 -26.53 12.90 24.70
C GLU A 83 -25.05 13.02 24.29
N ALA A 84 -24.34 11.89 24.13
CA ALA A 84 -22.97 11.82 23.61
C ALA A 84 -22.86 12.38 22.17
N ILE A 85 -23.91 12.22 21.37
CA ILE A 85 -24.01 12.79 20.01
C ILE A 85 -23.98 14.32 20.05
N THR A 86 -24.41 14.94 21.16
CA THR A 86 -24.49 16.41 21.25
C THR A 86 -23.16 17.03 21.75
N VAL A 87 -22.34 16.28 22.49
CA VAL A 87 -21.03 16.72 23.00
C VAL A 87 -19.89 16.41 22.00
N LEU A 88 -19.91 15.25 21.35
CA LEU A 88 -18.96 14.91 20.28
C LEU A 88 -19.12 15.81 19.04
N ASN A 89 -20.34 16.28 18.77
CA ASN A 89 -20.59 17.30 17.73
C ASN A 89 -20.03 18.70 18.09
N GLN A 90 -19.45 18.89 19.29
CA GLN A 90 -18.77 20.13 19.69
C GLN A 90 -17.25 19.99 19.76
N SER A 91 -16.70 18.77 19.80
CA SER A 91 -15.26 18.53 19.72
C SER A 91 -14.85 18.22 18.27
N SER A 92 -14.18 19.15 17.61
CA SER A 92 -13.57 18.96 16.29
C SER A 92 -12.30 18.10 16.36
N ASP A 93 -12.37 16.96 17.01
CA ASP A 93 -11.25 16.08 17.28
C ASP A 93 -11.44 14.74 16.57
N THR A 94 -10.35 14.15 16.08
CA THR A 94 -10.34 12.79 15.55
C THR A 94 -9.38 11.91 16.34
N LEU A 95 -9.32 10.61 16.03
CA LEU A 95 -8.35 9.70 16.64
C LEU A 95 -6.89 10.14 16.45
N PHE A 96 -6.59 10.85 15.35
CA PHE A 96 -5.23 11.21 14.95
C PHE A 96 -4.88 12.68 15.16
N SER A 97 -5.88 13.56 15.25
CA SER A 97 -5.67 15.01 15.24
C SER A 97 -6.69 15.74 16.11
N SER A 98 -6.32 16.93 16.54
CA SER A 98 -7.21 17.87 17.22
C SER A 98 -7.28 19.15 16.43
N GLN A 99 -8.42 19.82 16.50
CA GLN A 99 -8.60 21.16 15.97
C GLN A 99 -8.83 22.14 17.11
N ILE A 100 -7.96 23.14 17.22
CA ILE A 100 -8.14 24.30 18.10
C ILE A 100 -8.30 25.52 17.19
N ASP A 101 -9.46 26.18 17.29
CA ASP A 101 -9.89 27.25 16.39
C ASP A 101 -9.87 26.81 14.91
N SER A 102 -8.96 27.37 14.12
CA SER A 102 -8.75 27.06 12.70
C SER A 102 -7.51 26.20 12.43
N ASN A 103 -6.74 25.88 13.47
CA ASN A 103 -5.49 25.13 13.37
C ASN A 103 -5.71 23.65 13.72
N ILE A 104 -5.16 22.78 12.89
CA ILE A 104 -5.25 21.33 13.04
C ILE A 104 -3.85 20.78 13.30
N PHE A 105 -3.69 19.98 14.35
CA PHE A 105 -2.42 19.37 14.73
C PHE A 105 -2.58 17.88 15.03
N LEU A 106 -1.50 17.12 14.84
CA LEU A 106 -1.45 15.70 15.17
C LEU A 106 -1.43 15.51 16.70
N LYS A 107 -2.19 14.54 17.19
CA LYS A 107 -2.18 14.18 18.61
C LYS A 107 -0.86 13.48 18.94
N PRO A 108 -0.18 13.82 20.06
CA PRO A 108 1.11 13.21 20.43
C PRO A 108 0.99 11.72 20.76
N ASN A 109 -0.19 11.27 21.23
CA ASN A 109 -0.46 9.87 21.58
C ASN A 109 -1.41 9.18 20.58
N ARG A 110 -1.45 9.68 19.33
CA ARG A 110 -2.20 9.03 18.26
C ARG A 110 -1.65 7.63 18.00
N PRO A 111 -2.50 6.65 17.62
CA PRO A 111 -1.99 5.39 17.12
C PRO A 111 -1.17 5.62 15.83
N ALA A 112 -0.20 4.74 15.60
CA ALA A 112 0.44 4.66 14.29
C ALA A 112 -0.52 3.98 13.31
N LEU A 113 -0.70 4.58 12.14
CA LEU A 113 -1.61 4.09 11.11
C LEU A 113 -0.83 3.20 10.14
N VAL A 114 -1.21 1.92 10.08
CA VAL A 114 -0.63 0.96 9.14
C VAL A 114 -1.68 0.57 8.11
N VAL A 115 -1.37 0.67 6.83
CA VAL A 115 -2.29 0.29 5.75
C VAL A 115 -1.80 -0.95 5.05
N SER A 116 -2.68 -1.91 4.84
CA SER A 116 -2.42 -3.08 4.01
C SER A 116 -3.53 -3.23 2.99
N SER A 117 -3.17 -3.25 1.72
CA SER A 117 -4.12 -3.52 0.63
C SER A 117 -4.01 -4.98 0.22
N THR A 118 -5.10 -5.72 0.30
CA THR A 118 -5.10 -7.16 0.02
C THR A 118 -6.24 -7.57 -0.90
N SER A 119 -5.93 -8.47 -1.83
CA SER A 119 -6.93 -9.13 -2.66
C SER A 119 -7.72 -10.19 -1.90
N TRP A 120 -7.33 -10.54 -0.66
CA TRP A 120 -7.91 -11.63 0.13
C TRP A 120 -7.99 -12.95 -0.64
N THR A 121 -7.01 -13.20 -1.50
CA THR A 121 -6.87 -14.44 -2.27
C THR A 121 -5.83 -15.34 -1.59
N PRO A 122 -5.86 -16.67 -1.82
CA PRO A 122 -4.98 -17.61 -1.11
C PRO A 122 -3.47 -17.40 -1.36
N ASP A 123 -3.10 -16.73 -2.44
CA ASP A 123 -1.73 -16.30 -2.77
C ASP A 123 -1.22 -15.19 -1.85
N GLU A 124 -2.10 -14.44 -1.19
CA GLU A 124 -1.72 -13.47 -0.16
C GLU A 124 -1.99 -14.06 1.22
N ASP A 125 -0.97 -14.66 1.84
CA ASP A 125 -1.09 -15.24 3.18
C ASP A 125 -1.21 -14.15 4.26
N PHE A 126 -2.44 -13.71 4.49
CA PHE A 126 -2.79 -12.71 5.51
C PHE A 126 -2.51 -13.19 6.94
N SER A 127 -2.32 -14.50 7.15
CA SER A 127 -1.94 -15.01 8.48
C SER A 127 -0.58 -14.46 8.93
N ILE A 128 0.30 -14.10 7.99
CA ILE A 128 1.59 -13.48 8.31
C ILE A 128 1.40 -12.16 9.05
N LEU A 129 0.51 -11.30 8.57
CA LEU A 129 0.23 -10.01 9.21
C LEU A 129 -0.44 -10.20 10.58
N LEU A 130 -1.38 -11.14 10.70
CA LEU A 130 -2.03 -11.44 11.98
C LEU A 130 -1.05 -11.94 13.04
N GLN A 131 -0.14 -12.84 12.64
CA GLN A 131 0.90 -13.35 13.52
C GLN A 131 1.91 -12.26 13.91
N ALA A 132 2.34 -11.43 12.96
CA ALA A 132 3.25 -10.32 13.22
C ALA A 132 2.65 -9.30 14.20
N ALA A 133 1.37 -8.96 14.03
CA ALA A 133 0.61 -8.10 14.95
C ALA A 133 0.53 -8.68 16.37
N LEU A 134 0.24 -9.99 16.49
CA LEU A 134 0.24 -10.67 17.79
C LEU A 134 1.63 -10.68 18.44
N MET A 135 2.68 -10.87 17.66
CA MET A 135 4.06 -10.84 18.15
C MET A 135 4.45 -9.43 18.60
N TYR A 136 4.10 -8.39 17.84
CA TYR A 136 4.29 -7.00 18.25
C TYR A 136 3.60 -6.72 19.59
N ASP A 137 2.32 -7.07 19.72
CA ASP A 137 1.53 -6.85 20.94
C ASP A 137 2.20 -7.46 22.19
N ARG A 138 2.64 -8.73 22.07
CA ARG A 138 3.34 -9.45 23.14
C ARG A 138 4.72 -8.89 23.45
N ARG A 139 5.51 -8.56 22.42
CA ARG A 139 6.87 -8.01 22.58
C ARG A 139 6.84 -6.64 23.24
N VAL A 140 5.85 -5.81 22.92
CA VAL A 140 5.65 -4.52 23.58
C VAL A 140 5.24 -4.73 25.03
N ALA A 141 4.27 -5.60 25.32
CA ALA A 141 3.88 -5.89 26.71
C ALA A 141 5.08 -6.36 27.55
N ALA A 142 5.90 -7.26 27.01
CA ALA A 142 7.12 -7.72 27.67
C ALA A 142 8.15 -6.59 27.86
N ALA A 143 8.35 -5.73 26.86
CA ALA A 143 9.28 -4.59 26.95
C ALA A 143 8.86 -3.54 27.98
N LEU A 144 7.55 -3.43 28.25
CA LEU A 144 6.98 -2.52 29.23
C LEU A 144 6.79 -3.17 30.62
N GLY A 145 7.15 -4.45 30.78
CA GLY A 145 7.00 -5.16 32.05
C GLY A 145 5.54 -5.40 32.47
N GLU A 146 4.64 -5.46 31.49
CA GLU A 146 3.22 -5.63 31.73
C GLU A 146 2.88 -7.11 31.95
N ASN A 147 2.25 -7.40 33.08
CA ASN A 147 1.79 -8.75 33.40
C ASN A 147 0.36 -8.99 32.87
N ASP A 148 0.01 -10.27 32.70
CA ASP A 148 -1.33 -10.69 32.26
C ASP A 148 -2.45 -10.29 33.24
N SER A 149 -2.11 -9.94 34.48
CA SER A 149 -3.04 -9.49 35.52
C SER A 149 -3.55 -8.06 35.33
N ILE A 150 -2.97 -7.27 34.41
CA ILE A 150 -3.46 -5.92 34.13
C ILE A 150 -4.74 -6.02 33.29
N VAL A 151 -5.81 -5.46 33.83
CA VAL A 151 -7.12 -5.36 33.18
C VAL A 151 -6.99 -4.46 31.94
N GLU A 152 -7.45 -4.93 30.78
CA GLU A 152 -7.29 -4.26 29.47
C GLU A 152 -7.85 -2.84 29.50
N GLU A 153 -8.99 -2.64 30.18
CA GLU A 153 -9.62 -1.34 30.35
C GLU A 153 -8.74 -0.35 31.12
N LYS A 154 -8.00 -0.80 32.14
CA LYS A 154 -7.07 0.06 32.89
C LYS A 154 -5.90 0.48 32.00
N LEU A 155 -5.37 -0.45 31.21
CA LEU A 155 -4.29 -0.15 30.26
C LEU A 155 -4.74 0.87 29.20
N TRP A 156 -5.95 0.73 28.66
CA TRP A 156 -6.50 1.67 27.69
C TRP A 156 -6.80 3.05 28.31
N MET A 157 -7.17 3.09 29.59
CA MET A 157 -7.29 4.35 30.35
C MET A 157 -5.94 5.03 30.55
N ASP A 158 -4.90 4.30 30.93
CA ASP A 158 -3.56 4.87 31.11
C ASP A 158 -2.99 5.39 29.76
N ILE A 159 -3.23 4.67 28.66
CA ILE A 159 -2.85 5.09 27.30
C ILE A 159 -3.61 6.36 26.86
N SER A 160 -4.89 6.48 27.20
CA SER A 160 -5.72 7.65 26.82
C SER A 160 -5.42 8.89 27.67
N ASN A 161 -4.98 8.71 28.92
CA ASN A 161 -4.51 9.80 29.80
C ASN A 161 -3.18 10.43 29.36
N GLY A 162 -2.57 9.89 28.31
CA GLY A 162 -1.54 10.57 27.55
C GLY A 162 -0.11 10.34 28.02
N GLU A 163 0.14 9.27 28.77
CA GLU A 163 1.48 8.82 29.05
C GLU A 163 2.18 8.37 27.76
N GLN A 164 3.30 9.01 27.42
CA GLN A 164 4.08 8.60 26.26
C GLN A 164 4.69 7.23 26.51
N GLN A 165 4.19 6.23 25.77
CA GLN A 165 4.77 4.89 25.77
C GLN A 165 5.91 4.80 24.77
N LEU A 166 6.87 3.92 25.04
CA LEU A 166 7.99 3.67 24.12
C LEU A 166 7.52 3.14 22.76
N TYR A 167 6.37 2.47 22.71
CA TYR A 167 5.78 1.91 21.50
C TYR A 167 4.31 2.34 21.41
N PRO A 168 3.82 2.73 20.23
CA PRO A 168 2.46 3.21 20.05
C PRO A 168 1.46 2.04 19.93
N ARG A 169 0.18 2.39 20.05
CA ARG A 169 -0.90 1.56 19.51
C ARG A 169 -0.77 1.52 17.99
N LEU A 170 -1.06 0.36 17.38
CA LEU A 170 -1.14 0.21 15.92
C LEU A 170 -2.59 0.08 15.49
N LEU A 171 -3.02 0.92 14.56
CA LEU A 171 -4.28 0.75 13.86
C LEU A 171 -3.98 0.27 12.44
N PHE A 172 -4.33 -0.98 12.17
CA PHE A 172 -4.29 -1.54 10.83
C PHE A 172 -5.59 -1.23 10.10
N VAL A 173 -5.49 -0.52 8.98
CA VAL A 173 -6.59 -0.37 8.02
C VAL A 173 -6.32 -1.29 6.84
N ILE A 174 -7.20 -2.28 6.67
CA ILE A 174 -7.09 -3.30 5.64
C ILE A 174 -8.12 -3.01 4.55
N THR A 175 -7.62 -2.74 3.35
CA THR A 175 -8.46 -2.45 2.18
C THR A 175 -8.51 -3.64 1.23
N GLY A 176 -9.52 -3.65 0.36
CA GLY A 176 -9.70 -4.64 -0.71
C GLY A 176 -10.81 -5.65 -0.45
N LYS A 177 -10.99 -6.55 -1.42
CA LYS A 177 -12.08 -7.52 -1.48
C LYS A 177 -11.59 -8.84 -2.06
N GLY A 178 -12.04 -9.94 -1.48
CA GLY A 178 -11.85 -11.26 -2.05
C GLY A 178 -12.41 -12.38 -1.18
N PRO A 179 -12.21 -13.64 -1.60
CA PRO A 179 -12.90 -14.80 -1.05
C PRO A 179 -12.53 -15.09 0.41
N GLU A 180 -11.28 -14.86 0.83
CA GLU A 180 -10.83 -15.18 2.18
C GLU A 180 -11.13 -14.09 3.23
N LYS A 181 -11.70 -12.95 2.82
CA LYS A 181 -11.93 -11.80 3.72
C LYS A 181 -12.68 -12.19 5.00
N LYS A 182 -13.81 -12.88 4.86
CA LYS A 182 -14.64 -13.30 6.00
C LYS A 182 -13.89 -14.24 6.96
N LYS A 183 -13.11 -15.17 6.42
CA LYS A 183 -12.28 -16.10 7.20
C LYS A 183 -11.29 -15.33 8.08
N TYR A 184 -10.61 -14.33 7.54
CA TYR A 184 -9.66 -13.52 8.33
C TYR A 184 -10.35 -12.55 9.29
N GLU A 185 -11.51 -11.99 8.93
CA GLU A 185 -12.31 -11.19 9.86
C GLU A 185 -12.74 -12.00 11.09
N GLU A 186 -13.11 -13.27 10.91
CA GLU A 186 -13.40 -14.19 12.02
C GLU A 186 -12.16 -14.54 12.85
N GLN A 187 -10.97 -14.59 12.25
CA GLN A 187 -9.71 -14.78 12.99
C GLN A 187 -9.36 -13.54 13.79
N ILE A 188 -9.46 -12.34 13.20
CA ILE A 188 -9.22 -11.05 13.87
C ILE A 188 -10.09 -10.94 15.13
N LYS A 189 -11.38 -11.27 15.04
CA LYS A 189 -12.30 -11.24 16.21
C LYS A 189 -11.89 -12.15 17.36
N LYS A 190 -11.10 -13.20 17.09
CA LYS A 190 -10.62 -14.14 18.12
C LYS A 190 -9.30 -13.68 18.76
N LEU A 191 -8.60 -12.73 18.16
CA LEU A 191 -7.37 -12.18 18.70
C LEU A 191 -7.69 -11.25 19.87
N LYS A 192 -7.03 -11.47 21.00
CA LYS A 192 -7.06 -10.59 22.16
C LYS A 192 -5.79 -9.74 22.14
N LEU A 193 -5.89 -8.55 21.55
CA LEU A 193 -4.77 -7.64 21.34
C LEU A 193 -4.97 -6.40 22.19
N ARG A 194 -3.92 -5.99 22.90
CA ARG A 194 -3.98 -4.87 23.84
C ARG A 194 -3.65 -3.53 23.18
N ARG A 195 -2.85 -3.54 22.12
CA ARG A 195 -2.29 -2.37 21.45
C ARG A 195 -2.54 -2.34 19.97
N VAL A 196 -3.09 -3.40 19.41
CA VAL A 196 -3.33 -3.51 17.99
C VAL A 196 -4.83 -3.61 17.70
N ALA A 197 -5.30 -2.79 16.77
CA ALA A 197 -6.66 -2.81 16.25
C ALA A 197 -6.64 -3.03 14.73
N PHE A 198 -7.64 -3.74 14.22
CA PHE A 198 -7.82 -3.97 12.78
C PHE A 198 -9.17 -3.39 12.32
N ARG A 199 -9.16 -2.71 11.18
CA ARG A 199 -10.37 -2.23 10.49
C ARG A 199 -10.34 -2.68 9.05
N THR A 200 -11.30 -3.51 8.66
CA THR A 200 -11.55 -3.83 7.26
C THR A 200 -12.55 -2.81 6.71
N MET A 201 -12.17 -2.04 5.71
CA MET A 201 -13.07 -1.03 5.14
C MET A 201 -12.98 -0.97 3.62
N TRP A 202 -14.09 -0.56 3.03
CA TRP A 202 -14.15 -0.18 1.63
C TRP A 202 -14.03 1.35 1.57
N LEU A 203 -13.18 1.84 0.68
CA LEU A 203 -12.97 3.26 0.48
C LEU A 203 -13.39 3.66 -0.92
N SER A 204 -13.83 4.89 -1.07
CA SER A 204 -14.03 5.49 -2.39
C SER A 204 -12.68 5.65 -3.09
N ALA A 205 -12.72 5.82 -4.42
CA ALA A 205 -11.50 6.09 -5.20
C ALA A 205 -10.83 7.41 -4.79
N GLU A 206 -11.58 8.35 -4.19
CA GLU A 206 -11.10 9.64 -3.71
C GLU A 206 -10.48 9.53 -2.31
N ASP A 207 -11.06 8.70 -1.43
CA ASP A 207 -10.57 8.53 -0.06
C ASP A 207 -9.36 7.60 0.02
N TYR A 208 -9.17 6.70 -0.94
CA TYR A 208 -8.06 5.74 -0.91
C TYR A 208 -6.67 6.42 -0.97
N PRO A 209 -6.39 7.36 -1.91
CA PRO A 209 -5.14 8.12 -1.89
C PRO A 209 -4.97 8.94 -0.61
N LEU A 210 -6.06 9.51 -0.06
CA LEU A 210 -6.02 10.25 1.20
C LEU A 210 -5.64 9.36 2.38
N LEU A 211 -6.15 8.12 2.42
CA LEU A 211 -5.75 7.16 3.45
C LEU A 211 -4.27 6.80 3.31
N LEU A 212 -3.80 6.48 2.10
CA LEU A 212 -2.40 6.13 1.87
C LEU A 212 -1.47 7.27 2.28
N GLY A 213 -1.76 8.50 1.85
CA GLY A 213 -0.98 9.68 2.21
C GLY A 213 -1.10 10.13 3.66
N SER A 214 -2.06 9.58 4.42
CA SER A 214 -2.21 9.79 5.86
C SER A 214 -1.52 8.71 6.71
N ALA A 215 -1.20 7.56 6.11
CA ALA A 215 -0.63 6.42 6.81
C ALA A 215 0.83 6.63 7.22
N ASP A 216 1.26 5.88 8.22
CA ASP A 216 2.64 5.89 8.70
C ASP A 216 3.50 4.82 8.04
N LEU A 217 2.92 3.66 7.74
CA LEU A 217 3.59 2.53 7.11
C LEU A 217 2.61 1.76 6.22
N GLY A 218 3.06 1.34 5.04
CA GLY A 218 2.37 0.37 4.19
C GLY A 218 2.87 -1.05 4.44
N VAL A 219 1.98 -2.04 4.33
CA VAL A 219 2.35 -3.46 4.31
C VAL A 219 1.84 -4.10 3.03
N SER A 220 2.73 -4.77 2.29
CA SER A 220 2.37 -5.56 1.11
C SER A 220 2.71 -7.02 1.33
N LEU A 221 1.69 -7.86 1.40
CA LEU A 221 1.81 -9.33 1.46
C LEU A 221 1.88 -9.97 0.07
N HIS A 222 1.83 -9.17 -0.99
CA HIS A 222 1.80 -9.68 -2.36
C HIS A 222 3.10 -10.40 -2.70
N THR A 223 2.97 -11.59 -3.25
CA THR A 223 4.05 -12.33 -3.91
C THR A 223 3.61 -12.71 -5.31
N SER A 224 4.51 -12.61 -6.28
CA SER A 224 4.23 -13.08 -7.63
C SER A 224 4.52 -14.59 -7.74
N SER A 225 3.54 -15.38 -8.19
CA SER A 225 3.72 -16.82 -8.41
C SER A 225 4.76 -17.13 -9.49
N SER A 226 4.90 -16.26 -10.50
CA SER A 226 5.99 -16.32 -11.50
C SER A 226 7.30 -15.75 -10.93
N GLY A 227 7.21 -14.89 -9.91
CA GLY A 227 8.35 -14.15 -9.38
C GLY A 227 8.78 -12.99 -10.28
N LEU A 228 7.98 -12.65 -11.27
CA LEU A 228 8.33 -11.68 -12.32
C LEU A 228 7.56 -10.36 -12.21
N ASP A 229 6.47 -10.31 -11.44
CA ASP A 229 5.60 -9.14 -11.38
C ASP A 229 5.84 -8.32 -10.10
N LEU A 230 5.66 -7.00 -10.21
CA LEU A 230 5.75 -6.06 -9.10
C LEU A 230 4.36 -5.66 -8.59
N PRO A 231 4.17 -5.45 -7.28
CA PRO A 231 2.90 -5.06 -6.72
C PRO A 231 2.58 -3.60 -7.05
N MET A 232 1.61 -3.38 -7.94
CA MET A 232 1.10 -2.04 -8.27
C MET A 232 0.68 -1.26 -7.02
N LYS A 233 0.11 -1.93 -6.01
CA LYS A 233 -0.28 -1.30 -4.73
C LYS A 233 0.90 -0.61 -4.02
N VAL A 234 2.13 -1.11 -4.17
CA VAL A 234 3.33 -0.50 -3.55
C VAL A 234 3.74 0.76 -4.31
N VAL A 235 3.52 0.78 -5.63
CA VAL A 235 3.73 1.97 -6.46
C VAL A 235 2.83 3.11 -5.97
N ASP A 236 1.54 2.83 -5.74
CA ASP A 236 0.59 3.80 -5.18
C ASP A 236 1.03 4.33 -3.81
N MET A 237 1.47 3.43 -2.91
CA MET A 237 1.98 3.80 -1.58
C MET A 237 3.19 4.74 -1.70
N PHE A 238 4.14 4.43 -2.57
CA PHE A 238 5.29 5.31 -2.82
C PHE A 238 4.90 6.66 -3.40
N GLY A 239 3.91 6.71 -4.31
CA GLY A 239 3.34 7.98 -4.79
C GLY A 239 2.89 8.88 -3.64
N CYS A 240 2.25 8.30 -2.64
CA CYS A 240 1.85 8.99 -1.41
C CYS A 240 2.99 9.30 -0.42
N GLY A 241 4.23 8.94 -0.72
CA GLY A 241 5.36 9.06 0.21
C GLY A 241 5.31 8.06 1.38
N LEU A 242 4.50 7.01 1.26
CA LEU A 242 4.32 5.98 2.27
C LEU A 242 5.38 4.88 2.10
N PRO A 243 6.32 4.71 3.06
CA PRO A 243 7.26 3.61 3.01
C PRO A 243 6.54 2.29 3.25
N VAL A 244 7.13 1.19 2.78
CA VAL A 244 6.49 -0.14 2.84
C VAL A 244 7.36 -1.20 3.48
N CYS A 245 6.75 -2.10 4.24
CA CYS A 245 7.27 -3.44 4.50
C CYS A 245 6.63 -4.38 3.46
N ALA A 246 7.43 -5.04 2.63
CA ALA A 246 6.93 -5.92 1.57
C ALA A 246 7.43 -7.36 1.72
N ALA A 247 6.58 -8.33 1.37
CA ALA A 247 6.98 -9.73 1.31
C ALA A 247 8.14 -9.91 0.32
N SER A 248 9.17 -10.65 0.73
CA SER A 248 10.37 -10.88 -0.05
C SER A 248 10.14 -11.94 -1.12
N TYR A 249 10.42 -11.61 -2.38
CA TYR A 249 10.45 -12.53 -3.51
C TYR A 249 11.41 -12.02 -4.60
N SER A 250 11.65 -12.78 -5.66
CA SER A 250 12.76 -12.59 -6.62
C SER A 250 12.93 -11.16 -7.15
N CYS A 251 11.89 -10.55 -7.73
CA CYS A 251 12.00 -9.26 -8.39
C CYS A 251 11.62 -8.05 -7.51
N ILE A 252 11.13 -8.24 -6.27
CA ILE A 252 10.63 -7.14 -5.43
C ILE A 252 11.66 -6.03 -5.17
N LYS A 253 12.95 -6.39 -5.16
CA LYS A 253 14.08 -5.46 -4.98
C LYS A 253 14.21 -4.45 -6.11
N GLU A 254 13.56 -4.68 -7.26
CA GLU A 254 13.46 -3.71 -8.34
C GLU A 254 12.65 -2.49 -7.91
N LEU A 255 11.59 -2.69 -7.11
CA LEU A 255 10.69 -1.65 -6.59
C LEU A 255 11.09 -1.19 -5.17
N VAL A 256 11.26 -2.13 -4.24
CA VAL A 256 11.57 -1.84 -2.83
C VAL A 256 13.08 -1.85 -2.63
N LYS A 257 13.65 -0.68 -2.36
CA LYS A 257 15.05 -0.46 -2.00
C LYS A 257 15.16 -0.49 -0.49
N VAL A 258 15.64 -1.62 0.04
CA VAL A 258 15.86 -1.87 1.47
C VAL A 258 16.60 -0.69 2.12
N GLU A 259 16.11 -0.25 3.28
CA GLU A 259 16.61 0.89 4.06
C GLU A 259 16.53 2.27 3.37
N LYS A 260 16.01 2.34 2.16
CA LYS A 260 15.75 3.60 1.45
C LYS A 260 14.27 3.94 1.42
N ASN A 261 13.43 3.12 0.78
CA ASN A 261 12.00 3.39 0.65
C ASN A 261 11.12 2.32 1.36
N GLY A 262 11.74 1.24 1.84
CA GLY A 262 11.02 0.19 2.54
C GLY A 262 11.94 -0.88 3.10
N LEU A 263 11.32 -1.93 3.65
CA LEU A 263 11.96 -3.13 4.19
C LEU A 263 11.33 -4.37 3.56
N LEU A 264 12.02 -5.50 3.69
CA LEU A 264 11.58 -6.79 3.15
C LEU A 264 11.54 -7.82 4.27
N PHE A 265 10.43 -8.53 4.37
CA PHE A 265 10.24 -9.63 5.31
C PHE A 265 9.93 -10.93 4.58
N SER A 266 10.35 -12.04 5.16
CA SER A 266 10.04 -13.40 4.70
C SER A 266 9.25 -14.19 5.75
N SER A 267 9.05 -13.62 6.94
CA SER A 267 8.35 -14.29 8.04
C SER A 267 7.55 -13.32 8.92
N PRO A 268 6.56 -13.82 9.68
CA PRO A 268 5.83 -13.00 10.66
C PRO A 268 6.75 -12.41 11.74
N SER A 269 7.82 -13.13 12.12
CA SER A 269 8.78 -12.65 13.11
C SER A 269 9.56 -11.45 12.60
N GLU A 270 10.05 -11.52 11.35
CA GLU A 270 10.78 -10.42 10.72
C GLU A 270 9.88 -9.19 10.60
N LEU A 271 8.65 -9.34 10.11
CA LEU A 271 7.70 -8.23 10.04
C LEU A 271 7.41 -7.61 11.44
N ALA A 272 7.31 -8.45 12.47
CA ALA A 272 7.16 -7.95 13.84
C ALA A 272 8.43 -7.24 14.36
N ASP A 273 9.63 -7.68 13.97
CA ASP A 273 10.90 -7.00 14.29
C ASP A 273 10.97 -5.63 13.59
N GLU A 274 10.54 -5.56 12.34
CA GLU A 274 10.40 -4.31 11.59
C GLU A 274 9.44 -3.34 12.29
N PHE A 275 8.25 -3.79 12.72
CA PHE A 275 7.32 -2.94 13.49
C PHE A 275 7.95 -2.41 14.78
N MET A 276 8.64 -3.28 15.54
CA MET A 276 9.34 -2.87 16.76
C MET A 276 10.41 -1.81 16.45
N MET A 277 11.21 -2.01 15.41
CA MET A 277 12.26 -1.06 15.03
C MET A 277 11.67 0.29 14.58
N LEU A 278 10.69 0.25 13.68
CA LEU A 278 10.14 1.45 13.02
C LEU A 278 9.29 2.30 13.97
N PHE A 279 8.53 1.67 14.88
CA PHE A 279 7.61 2.40 15.77
C PHE A 279 8.19 2.72 17.14
N LYS A 280 9.44 2.37 17.43
CA LYS A 280 10.10 2.75 18.68
C LYS A 280 10.19 4.27 18.80
N GLY A 281 9.62 4.83 19.87
CA GLY A 281 9.62 6.27 20.15
C GLY A 281 8.68 7.08 19.25
N PHE A 282 7.78 6.44 18.51
CA PHE A 282 6.78 7.12 17.69
C PHE A 282 5.89 8.07 18.51
N PRO A 283 5.45 9.22 17.96
CA PRO A 283 5.69 9.71 16.59
C PRO A 283 6.97 10.53 16.42
N GLU A 284 7.58 11.01 17.50
CA GLU A 284 8.63 12.03 17.42
C GLU A 284 10.06 11.47 17.34
N LYS A 285 10.32 10.28 17.90
CA LYS A 285 11.68 9.70 18.03
C LYS A 285 11.87 8.42 17.19
N CYS A 286 11.11 8.28 16.11
CA CYS A 286 11.15 7.14 15.19
C CYS A 286 12.04 7.40 13.96
N GLU A 287 13.34 7.59 14.17
CA GLU A 287 14.29 7.99 13.10
C GLU A 287 14.34 7.01 11.92
N ALA A 288 14.27 5.70 12.18
CA ALA A 288 14.25 4.69 11.12
C ALA A 288 13.02 4.85 10.20
N LEU A 289 11.84 5.10 10.77
CA LEU A 289 10.62 5.31 9.99
C LEU A 289 10.68 6.63 9.20
N LYS A 290 11.18 7.72 9.81
CA LYS A 290 11.37 9.00 9.13
C LYS A 290 12.31 8.87 7.93
N SER A 291 13.45 8.18 8.11
CA SER A 291 14.40 7.93 7.02
C SER A 291 13.76 7.18 5.86
N LEU A 292 12.90 6.19 6.13
CA LEU A 292 12.19 5.47 5.07
C LEU A 292 11.13 6.34 4.37
N LYS A 293 10.40 7.18 5.13
CA LYS A 293 9.45 8.16 4.55
C LYS A 293 10.17 9.13 3.61
N ASP A 294 11.31 9.67 4.03
CA ASP A 294 12.12 10.58 3.21
C ASP A 294 12.61 9.90 1.92
N GLY A 295 13.06 8.65 2.01
CA GLY A 295 13.49 7.91 0.82
C GLY A 295 12.34 7.45 -0.08
N ALA A 296 11.14 7.17 0.45
CA ALA A 296 9.94 6.93 -0.34
C ALA A 296 9.53 8.19 -1.12
N LEU A 297 9.52 9.36 -0.46
CA LEU A 297 9.26 10.66 -1.08
C LEU A 297 10.29 11.02 -2.16
N ALA A 298 11.58 10.78 -1.88
CA ALA A 298 12.64 11.01 -2.86
C ALA A 298 12.46 10.12 -4.10
N THR A 299 12.01 8.87 -3.91
CA THR A 299 11.80 7.91 -5.01
C THR A 299 10.60 8.28 -5.87
N SER A 300 9.48 8.73 -5.28
CA SER A 300 8.32 9.19 -6.05
C SER A 300 8.55 10.50 -6.78
N SER A 301 9.43 11.37 -6.25
CA SER A 301 9.78 12.62 -6.93
C SER A 301 10.66 12.42 -8.18
N SER A 302 11.44 11.33 -8.23
CA SER A 302 12.41 11.09 -9.31
C SER A 302 11.83 10.43 -10.56
N SER A 303 10.72 9.71 -10.43
CA SER A 303 10.13 8.93 -11.53
C SER A 303 8.65 9.30 -11.67
N ARG A 304 8.30 9.88 -12.82
CA ARG A 304 6.92 10.19 -13.20
C ARG A 304 6.53 9.35 -14.40
N TRP A 305 5.25 9.00 -14.49
CA TRP A 305 4.71 8.23 -15.61
C TRP A 305 5.06 8.85 -16.97
N SER A 306 4.95 10.19 -17.11
CA SER A 306 5.30 10.89 -18.33
C SER A 306 6.77 10.70 -18.71
N THR A 307 7.68 10.83 -17.74
CA THR A 307 9.13 10.66 -17.97
C THR A 307 9.48 9.23 -18.35
N GLU A 308 8.92 8.23 -17.66
CA GLU A 308 9.14 6.81 -17.99
C GLU A 308 8.59 6.48 -19.38
N TRP A 309 7.39 6.96 -19.70
CA TRP A 309 6.78 6.80 -21.00
C TRP A 309 7.61 7.45 -22.11
N GLU A 310 8.01 8.71 -21.95
CA GLU A 310 8.83 9.43 -22.92
C GLU A 310 10.22 8.79 -23.12
N SER A 311 10.81 8.25 -22.06
CA SER A 311 12.16 7.67 -22.11
C SER A 311 12.19 6.26 -22.67
N HIS A 312 11.17 5.44 -22.39
CA HIS A 312 11.18 4.01 -22.69
C HIS A 312 10.13 3.59 -23.71
N ALA A 313 8.91 4.14 -23.64
CA ALA A 313 7.82 3.72 -24.51
C ALA A 313 7.78 4.48 -25.84
N LEU A 314 7.93 5.80 -25.79
CA LEU A 314 7.85 6.68 -26.95
C LEU A 314 8.86 6.32 -28.06
N PRO A 315 10.15 6.04 -27.78
CA PRO A 315 11.12 5.73 -28.84
C PRO A 315 10.73 4.50 -29.66
N LEU A 316 10.28 3.44 -28.99
CA LEU A 316 9.88 2.19 -29.65
C LEU A 316 8.62 2.36 -30.50
N ILE A 317 7.64 3.12 -30.01
CA ILE A 317 6.42 3.42 -30.77
C ILE A 317 6.75 4.27 -31.99
N SER A 318 7.62 5.28 -31.84
CA SER A 318 8.08 6.12 -32.94
C SER A 318 8.85 5.33 -33.99
N GLU A 319 9.75 4.44 -33.59
CA GLU A 319 10.47 3.54 -34.50
C GLU A 319 9.53 2.60 -35.26
N ALA A 320 8.59 1.95 -34.58
CA ALA A 320 7.59 1.09 -35.21
C ALA A 320 6.69 1.87 -36.19
N SER A 321 6.37 3.14 -35.89
CA SER A 321 5.60 4.01 -36.79
C SER A 321 6.39 4.37 -38.07
N HIS A 322 7.68 4.67 -37.95
CA HIS A 322 8.56 4.96 -39.09
C HIS A 322 8.83 3.72 -39.95
N ILE A 323 8.97 2.54 -39.35
CA ILE A 323 9.11 1.28 -40.09
C ILE A 323 7.84 1.00 -40.90
N ARG A 324 6.65 1.22 -40.33
CA ARG A 324 5.38 1.07 -41.08
C ARG A 324 5.27 2.03 -42.27
N GLU A 325 5.62 3.30 -42.09
CA GLU A 325 5.62 4.28 -43.19
C GLU A 325 6.63 3.91 -44.29
N THR A 326 7.83 3.50 -43.91
CA THR A 326 8.89 3.12 -44.86
C THR A 326 8.54 1.83 -45.60
N LYS A 327 7.91 0.86 -44.92
CA LYS A 327 7.44 -0.38 -45.53
C LYS A 327 6.25 -0.16 -46.48
N LEU A 328 5.40 0.83 -46.21
CA LEU A 328 4.37 1.31 -47.13
C LEU A 328 4.96 2.04 -48.35
N MET A 329 6.06 2.77 -48.21
CA MET A 329 6.75 3.44 -49.33
C MET A 329 7.61 2.50 -50.18
N LEU A 330 8.08 1.38 -49.65
CA LEU A 330 8.92 0.40 -50.36
C LEU A 330 8.14 -0.70 -51.09
N VAL A 331 6.80 -0.71 -51.02
CA VAL A 331 6.00 -1.54 -51.93
C VAL A 331 6.03 -0.87 -53.31
N GLU A 332 6.81 -1.43 -54.23
CA GLU A 332 6.80 -0.98 -55.63
C GLU A 332 5.36 -1.02 -56.19
N PRO A 333 4.96 -0.05 -57.04
CA PRO A 333 3.65 -0.04 -57.71
C PRO A 333 3.38 -1.29 -58.56
N SER A 334 4.40 -2.10 -58.85
CA SER A 334 4.33 -3.30 -59.68
C SER A 334 3.62 -4.49 -59.00
N VAL A 335 3.42 -4.47 -57.68
CA VAL A 335 2.78 -5.58 -56.95
C VAL A 335 1.30 -5.29 -56.62
N LEU A 336 0.80 -4.08 -56.88
CA LEU A 336 -0.59 -3.69 -56.61
C LEU A 336 -1.57 -4.00 -57.75
N GLU A 337 -1.10 -4.28 -58.97
CA GLU A 337 -2.01 -4.62 -60.09
C GLU A 337 -2.49 -6.08 -60.10
N ASP A 338 -1.74 -7.03 -59.53
CA ASP A 338 -2.13 -8.45 -59.55
C ASP A 338 -3.21 -8.82 -58.52
N THR A 339 -3.49 -7.95 -57.55
CA THR A 339 -4.54 -8.21 -56.54
C THR A 339 -5.91 -7.62 -56.92
N LEU A 340 -5.97 -6.79 -57.96
CA LEU A 340 -7.24 -6.20 -58.46
C LEU A 340 -7.92 -7.03 -59.56
N CYS A 341 -7.25 -8.04 -60.14
CA CYS A 341 -7.82 -8.87 -61.20
C CYS A 341 -8.67 -10.07 -60.71
N LEU A 342 -8.67 -10.37 -59.39
CA LEU A 342 -9.39 -11.52 -58.82
C LEU A 342 -10.82 -11.23 -58.32
N LYS A 343 -11.33 -10.00 -58.49
CA LYS A 343 -12.69 -9.61 -58.04
C LYS A 343 -13.78 -9.54 -59.12
N SER A 344 -13.52 -9.96 -60.37
CA SER A 344 -14.55 -9.93 -61.44
C SER A 344 -15.04 -11.30 -61.94
N ARG A 345 -14.80 -12.39 -61.20
CA ARG A 345 -15.34 -13.73 -61.55
C ARG A 345 -16.09 -14.40 -60.40
N ILE A 346 -17.02 -13.68 -59.77
CA ILE A 346 -18.14 -14.29 -59.04
C ILE A 346 -19.39 -13.45 -59.32
N SER A 347 -19.97 -13.63 -60.50
CA SER A 347 -21.29 -13.13 -60.88
C SER A 347 -21.77 -13.94 -62.09
N HIS A 348 -22.18 -15.19 -61.84
CA HIS A 348 -23.34 -15.84 -62.49
C HIS A 348 -23.67 -17.14 -61.78
#